data_AF-A0A174RUZ1-F1
#
_entry.id   AF-A0A174RUZ1-F1
#
_cell.length_a   1.000
_cell.length_b   1.000
_cell.length_c   1.000
_cell.angle_alpha   90.00
_cell.angle_beta   90.00
_cell.angle_gamma   90.00
#
_symmetry.space_group_name_H-M   'P 1'
#
loop_
_entity.id
_entity.type
_entity.pdbx_description
1 polymer ?
#
loop_
_entity_poly.entity_id
_entity_poly.type
_entity_poly.pdbx_seq_one_letter_code
_entity_poly.pdbx_strand_id
1 'polypeptide(L)' 'MNKEFHNLFPQGSPNTVAGQYFSGASYLCPLSDMGVSVSNVTFEPSCSKLDYVA' A
#
# COMPACT_ATOMS: atom_id res chain seq x y z
N MET A 1 6.46 28.14 -8.58
CA MET A 1 6.08 27.02 -9.48
C MET A 1 6.23 25.74 -8.67
N ASN A 2 5.15 25.32 -8.02
CA ASN A 2 5.10 24.09 -7.23
C ASN A 2 5.16 22.98 -8.28
N LYS A 3 6.30 22.29 -8.37
CA LYS A 3 6.38 21.07 -9.16
C LYS A 3 5.47 20.07 -8.45
N GLU A 4 4.26 19.91 -8.95
CA GLU A 4 3.37 18.80 -8.60
C GLU A 4 4.22 17.53 -8.64
N PHE A 5 4.44 16.92 -7.48
CA PHE A 5 5.26 15.72 -7.38
C PHE A 5 4.46 14.58 -7.99
N HIS A 6 4.69 14.31 -9.27
CA HIS A 6 4.03 13.25 -10.00
C HIS A 6 4.66 11.92 -9.58
N ASN A 7 4.05 11.28 -8.59
CA ASN A 7 4.56 10.01 -8.06
C ASN A 7 4.27 8.90 -9.07
N LEU A 8 5.31 8.22 -9.56
CA LEU A 8 5.17 7.12 -10.54
C LEU A 8 4.33 5.95 -10.00
N PHE A 9 4.28 5.82 -8.67
CA PHE A 9 3.49 4.83 -7.96
C PHE A 9 2.49 5.55 -7.05
N PRO A 10 1.21 5.67 -7.46
CA PRO A 10 0.19 6.32 -6.65
C PRO A 10 -0.12 5.50 -5.40
N GLN A 11 -0.50 6.18 -4.31
CA GLN A 11 -0.80 5.56 -3.02
C GLN A 11 -2.03 4.65 -3.06
N GLY A 12 -3.07 5.05 -3.80
CA GLY A 12 -4.32 4.30 -3.90
C GLY A 12 -5.24 4.46 -2.68
N SER A 13 -5.99 3.40 -2.37
CA SER A 13 -7.04 3.37 -1.34
C SER A 13 -6.59 2.58 -0.11
N PRO A 14 -7.30 2.65 1.05
CA PRO A 14 -6.98 1.83 2.21
C PRO A 14 -6.81 0.36 1.86
N ASN A 15 -5.77 -0.27 2.41
CA ASN A 15 -5.41 -1.65 2.10
C ASN A 15 -6.37 -2.64 2.78
N THR A 16 -7.46 -2.99 2.11
CA THR A 16 -8.45 -3.96 2.60
C THR A 16 -8.06 -5.42 2.36
N VAL A 17 -7.05 -5.66 1.53
CA VAL A 17 -6.61 -7.01 1.14
C VAL A 17 -5.66 -7.60 2.18
N ALA A 18 -4.65 -6.82 2.58
CA ALA A 18 -3.61 -7.27 3.50
C ALA A 18 -3.54 -6.45 4.79
N GLY A 19 -4.35 -5.40 4.94
CA GLY A 19 -4.30 -4.50 6.10
C GLY A 19 -4.50 -5.21 7.44
N GLN A 20 -5.24 -6.32 7.47
CA GLN A 20 -5.45 -7.13 8.68
C GLN A 20 -4.17 -7.75 9.26
N TYR A 21 -3.08 -7.81 8.49
CA TYR A 21 -1.80 -8.37 8.94
C TYR A 21 -0.82 -7.32 9.48
N PHE A 22 -1.22 -6.05 9.51
CA PHE A 22 -0.39 -4.93 9.93
C PHE A 22 -1.07 -4.13 11.03
N SER A 23 -0.29 -3.64 11.97
CA SER A 23 -0.71 -2.58 12.88
C SER A 23 -0.42 -1.24 12.22
N GLY A 24 -1.40 -0.33 12.16
CA GLY A 24 -1.28 0.98 11.51
C GLY A 24 -1.97 1.07 10.15
N ALA A 25 -1.89 2.24 9.52
CA ALA A 25 -2.54 2.49 8.23
C ALA A 25 -1.63 2.10 7.06
N SER A 26 -2.21 1.37 6.10
CA SER A 26 -1.58 1.09 4.81
C SER A 26 -2.56 1.28 3.68
N TYR A 27 -2.04 1.55 2.49
CA TYR A 27 -2.79 1.84 1.28
C TYR A 27 -2.28 1.01 0.13
N LEU A 28 -3.15 0.67 -0.81
CA LEU A 28 -2.86 -0.18 -1.95
C LEU A 28 -3.40 0.43 -3.24
N CYS A 29 -2.57 0.38 -4.29
CA CYS A 29 -2.95 0.71 -5.66
C CYS A 29 -2.54 -0.43 -6.61
N PRO A 30 -3.49 -1.10 -7.30
CA PRO A 30 -3.16 -2.07 -8.33
C PRO A 30 -2.45 -1.39 -9.52
N LEU A 31 -1.37 -2.00 -10.01
CA LEU A 31 -0.57 -1.48 -11.13
C LEU A 31 -0.69 -2.33 -12.40
N SER A 32 -0.77 -3.66 -12.24
CA SER A 32 -0.91 -4.60 -13.35
C SER A 32 -1.59 -5.88 -12.88
N ASP A 33 -2.48 -6.42 -13.69
CA ASP A 33 -3.15 -7.71 -13.49
C ASP A 33 -2.95 -8.68 -14.66
N MET A 34 -2.28 -8.24 -15.74
CA MET A 34 -1.93 -9.09 -16.88
C MET A 34 -0.77 -10.02 -16.52
N GLY A 35 -1.12 -11.27 -16.19
CA GLY A 35 -0.16 -12.32 -15.81
C GLY A 35 0.01 -12.38 -14.30
N VAL A 36 0.98 -11.63 -13.77
CA VAL A 36 1.20 -11.54 -12.31
C VAL A 36 0.59 -10.25 -11.80
N SER A 37 -0.21 -10.36 -10.74
CA SER A 37 -0.76 -9.19 -10.06
C SER A 37 0.34 -8.43 -9.33
N VAL A 38 0.48 -7.14 -9.65
CA VAL A 38 1.45 -6.22 -9.04
C VAL A 38 0.71 -5.01 -8.51
N SER A 39 1.00 -4.61 -7.28
CA SER A 39 0.40 -3.45 -6.62
C SER A 39 1.46 -2.63 -5.88
N ASN A 40 1.29 -1.31 -5.87
CA ASN A 40 2.01 -0.44 -4.95
C ASN A 40 1.34 -0.52 -3.57
N VAL A 41 2.14 -0.68 -2.52
CA VAL A 41 1.65 -0.65 -1.13
C VAL A 41 2.44 0.41 -0.37
N THR A 42 1.71 1.37 0.21
CA THR A 42 2.29 2.45 1.02
C THR A 42 1.93 2.22 2.48
N PHE A 43 2.93 2.33 3.36
CA PHE A 43 2.78 2.18 4.80
C PHE A 43 3.02 3.53 5.47
N GLU A 44 2.13 3.95 6.35
CA GLU A 44 2.38 5.11 7.19
C GLU A 44 3.54 4.83 8.17
N PRO A 45 4.22 5.87 8.67
CA PRO A 45 5.20 5.73 9.74
C PRO A 45 4.64 4.92 10.92
N SER A 46 5.50 4.11 11.53
CA SER A 46 5.15 3.17 12.61
C SER A 46 4.25 2.00 12.22
N CYS A 47 3.88 1.84 10.94
CA CYS A 47 3.21 0.62 10.51
C CYS A 47 4.16 -0.58 10.58
N SER A 48 3.71 -1.68 11.20
CA SER A 48 4.50 -2.89 11.40
C SER A 48 3.67 -4.14 11.16
N LYS A 49 4.34 -5.24 10.80
CA LYS A 49 3.69 -6.55 10.70
C LYS A 49 3.24 -7.01 12.08
N LEU A 50 2.07 -7.63 12.17
CA LEU A 50 1.62 -8.30 13.39
C LEU A 50 2.43 -9.60 13.57
N ASP A 51 3.07 -9.73 14.74
CA ASP A 51 3.91 -10.89 15.08
C ASP A 51 3.10 -12.17 15.33
N TYR A 52 1.77 -12.07 15.44
CA TYR A 52 0.88 -13.20 15.67
C TYR A 52 -0.36 -13.08 14.78
N VAL A 53 -0.53 -14.05 13.88
CA VAL A 53 -1.80 -14.30 13.19
C VAL A 53 -2.14 -15.75 13.54
N ALA A 54 -3.06 -15.92 14.49
CA ALA A 54 -3.65 -17.23 14.80
C ALA A 54 -4.54 -17.69 13.64
#